data_AF-A0A6G2G1F7-F1
#
_entry.id   AF-A0A6G2G1F7-F1
#
_cell.length_a   1.000
_cell.length_b   1.000
_cell.length_c   1.000
_cell.angle_alpha   90.00
_cell.angle_beta   90.00
_cell.angle_gamma   90.00
#
_symmetry.space_group_name_H-M   'P 1'
#
loop_
_entity.id
_entity.type
_entity.pdbx_description
1 polymer ?
#
loop_
_entity_poly.entity_id
_entity_poly.type
_entity_poly.pdbx_seq_one_letter_code
_entity_poly.pdbx_strand_id
1 'polypeptide(L)'
;MDDPDPDVAREAISAVRWFTDERPVGGLLRRLGDDDPTVRVAAADAFVELGARAAHYHDGDELSAETRTRVVRALLDRLDDENAAVRRTAMEALGSQAHPESVMPLCAAYDDDEACRPAAVDALGRIGDPRAIPTVVAALD
;
A
#
# COMPACT_ATOMS: atom_id res chain seq x y z
N MET A 1 11.59 5.03 -15.44
CA MET A 1 11.72 5.12 -13.97
C MET A 1 12.97 4.41 -13.47
N ASP A 2 13.99 4.15 -14.31
CA ASP A 2 15.17 3.36 -13.92
C ASP A 2 16.43 4.20 -13.71
N ASP A 3 16.24 5.45 -13.29
CA ASP A 3 17.34 6.31 -12.87
C ASP A 3 17.92 5.80 -11.54
N PRO A 4 19.26 5.69 -11.40
CA PRO A 4 19.89 5.26 -10.16
C PRO A 4 19.87 6.33 -9.06
N ASP A 5 19.59 7.59 -9.40
CA ASP A 5 19.48 8.66 -8.40
C ASP A 5 18.14 8.56 -7.64
N PRO A 6 18.16 8.39 -6.30
CA PRO A 6 16.94 8.24 -5.51
C PRO A 6 16.05 9.48 -5.54
N ASP A 7 16.61 10.68 -5.72
CA ASP A 7 15.82 11.91 -5.83
C ASP A 7 15.06 11.94 -7.16
N VAL A 8 15.72 11.54 -8.25
CA VAL A 8 15.09 11.43 -9.58
C VAL A 8 14.05 10.32 -9.58
N ALA A 9 14.34 9.19 -8.95
CA ALA A 9 13.39 8.09 -8.78
C ALA A 9 12.14 8.54 -8.00
N ARG A 10 12.32 9.28 -6.90
CA ARG A 10 11.22 9.80 -6.10
C ARG A 10 10.37 10.80 -6.89
N GLU A 11 10.99 11.73 -7.62
CA GLU A 11 10.24 12.67 -8.47
C GLU A 11 9.47 11.96 -9.58
N ALA A 12 10.06 10.92 -10.19
CA ALA A 12 9.38 10.11 -11.19
C ALA A 12 8.16 9.39 -10.59
N ILE A 13 8.26 8.89 -9.35
CA ILE A 13 7.15 8.27 -8.63
C ILE A 13 6.07 9.30 -8.29
N SER A 14 6.45 10.48 -7.78
CA SER A 14 5.52 11.57 -7.47
C SER A 14 4.82 12.12 -8.72
N ALA A 15 5.35 11.89 -9.91
CA ALA A 15 4.67 12.26 -11.15
C ALA A 15 3.46 11.37 -11.45
N VAL A 16 3.37 10.16 -10.87
CA VAL A 16 2.27 9.20 -11.10
C VAL A 16 0.89 9.81 -10.84
N ARG A 17 0.77 10.73 -9.87
CA ARG A 17 -0.48 11.44 -9.58
C ARG A 17 -1.13 12.13 -10.79
N TRP A 18 -0.33 12.50 -11.78
CA TRP A 18 -0.77 13.19 -13.00
C TRP A 18 -1.21 12.23 -14.10
N PHE A 19 -0.98 10.92 -13.93
CA PHE A 19 -1.39 9.89 -14.87
C PHE A 19 -2.66 9.21 -14.37
N THR A 20 -3.50 8.77 -15.30
CA THR A 20 -4.77 8.11 -15.03
C THR A 20 -4.81 6.66 -15.48
N ASP A 21 -3.71 6.14 -16.04
CA ASP A 21 -3.62 4.81 -16.62
C ASP A 21 -2.74 3.86 -15.78
N GLU A 22 -2.86 2.56 -16.01
CA GLU A 22 -2.15 1.54 -15.24
C GLU A 22 -0.67 1.33 -15.65
N ARG A 23 -0.17 1.98 -16.70
CA ARG A 23 1.21 1.76 -17.20
C ARG A 23 2.31 2.05 -16.15
N PRO A 24 2.19 3.06 -15.27
CA PRO A 24 3.18 3.31 -14.23
C PRO A 24 3.27 2.19 -13.19
N VAL A 25 2.22 1.38 -13.03
CA VAL A 25 2.12 0.36 -11.97
C VAL A 25 3.26 -0.63 -12.05
N GLY A 26 3.59 -1.13 -13.25
CA GLY A 26 4.70 -2.07 -13.42
C GLY A 26 6.05 -1.50 -12.98
N GLY A 27 6.25 -0.18 -13.15
CA GLY A 27 7.42 0.52 -12.65
C GLY A 27 7.39 0.70 -11.13
N LEU A 28 6.24 1.09 -10.56
CA LEU A 28 6.06 1.25 -9.11
C LEU A 28 6.26 -0.07 -8.36
N LEU A 29 5.74 -1.18 -8.90
CA LEU A 29 5.93 -2.51 -8.33
C LEU A 29 7.41 -2.88 -8.21
N ARG A 30 8.25 -2.47 -9.17
CA ARG A 30 9.69 -2.68 -9.10
C ARG A 30 10.33 -1.84 -8.00
N ARG A 31 9.87 -0.60 -7.83
CA ARG A 31 10.39 0.35 -6.84
C ARG A 31 10.04 -0.01 -5.40
N LEU A 32 9.01 -0.83 -5.18
CA LEU A 32 8.78 -1.45 -3.87
C LEU A 32 9.93 -2.36 -3.41
N GLY A 33 10.82 -2.79 -4.31
CA GLY A 33 12.00 -3.59 -3.97
C GLY A 33 13.33 -2.84 -4.13
N ASP A 34 13.29 -1.51 -4.15
CA ASP A 34 14.48 -0.67 -4.28
C ASP A 34 15.38 -0.76 -3.03
N ASP A 35 16.70 -0.62 -3.22
CA ASP A 35 17.67 -0.65 -2.12
C ASP A 35 17.47 0.54 -1.18
N ASP A 36 17.07 1.71 -1.71
CA ASP A 36 16.80 2.89 -0.90
C ASP A 36 15.39 2.83 -0.27
N PRO A 37 15.25 2.83 1.06
CA PRO A 37 13.96 2.79 1.72
C PRO A 37 13.08 4.00 1.38
N THR A 38 13.67 5.15 1.05
CA THR A 38 12.94 6.35 0.62
C THR A 38 12.22 6.13 -0.70
N VAL A 39 12.85 5.40 -1.63
CA VAL A 39 12.25 5.03 -2.93
C VAL A 39 11.15 3.98 -2.71
N ARG A 40 11.37 3.02 -1.81
CA ARG A 40 10.32 2.05 -1.41
C ARG A 40 9.10 2.73 -0.80
N VAL A 41 9.30 3.68 0.13
CA VAL A 41 8.23 4.49 0.73
C VAL A 41 7.47 5.25 -0.36
N ALA A 42 8.18 5.96 -1.24
CA ALA A 42 7.53 6.72 -2.32
C ALA A 42 6.68 5.82 -3.22
N ALA A 43 7.18 4.63 -3.54
CA ALA A 43 6.44 3.66 -4.35
C ALA A 43 5.17 3.16 -3.65
N ALA A 44 5.24 2.88 -2.35
CA ALA A 44 4.08 2.49 -1.55
C ALA A 44 3.07 3.64 -1.43
N ASP A 45 3.54 4.87 -1.23
CA ASP A 45 2.74 6.10 -1.15
C ASP A 45 1.96 6.35 -2.46
N ALA A 46 2.61 6.14 -3.61
CA ALA A 46 1.91 6.21 -4.89
C ALA A 46 0.74 5.20 -4.99
N PHE A 47 0.83 4.05 -4.33
CA PHE A 47 -0.28 3.10 -4.26
C PHE A 47 -1.37 3.52 -3.26
N VAL A 48 -1.09 4.35 -2.26
CA VAL A 48 -2.12 5.01 -1.44
C VAL A 48 -2.98 5.88 -2.35
N GLU A 49 -2.35 6.75 -3.13
CA GLU A 49 -3.04 7.67 -4.05
C GLU A 49 -3.85 6.91 -5.11
N LEU A 50 -3.27 5.86 -5.71
CA LEU A 50 -3.97 5.03 -6.71
C LEU A 50 -5.19 4.32 -6.12
N GLY A 51 -5.11 3.85 -4.87
CA GLY A 51 -6.24 3.21 -4.16
C GLY A 51 -7.36 4.20 -3.83
N ALA A 52 -6.99 5.37 -3.29
CA ALA A 52 -7.95 6.41 -2.96
C ALA A 52 -8.77 6.89 -4.18
N ARG A 53 -8.18 6.89 -5.37
CA ARG A 53 -8.86 7.27 -6.62
C ARG A 53 -9.91 6.27 -7.07
N ALA A 54 -9.66 4.98 -6.89
CA ALA A 54 -10.60 3.92 -7.23
C ALA A 54 -11.91 4.02 -6.41
N ALA A 55 -11.85 4.57 -5.20
CA ALA A 55 -13.03 4.78 -4.37
C ALA A 55 -13.95 5.93 -4.84
N HIS A 56 -13.47 6.83 -5.71
CA HIS A 56 -14.16 8.09 -6.05
C HIS A 56 -14.63 8.21 -7.51
N TYR A 57 -14.26 7.29 -8.41
CA TYR A 57 -14.63 7.35 -9.83
C TYR A 57 -15.38 6.09 -10.26
N HIS A 58 -16.55 6.26 -10.88
CA HIS A 58 -17.40 5.18 -11.40
C HIS A 58 -17.25 4.95 -12.91
N ASP A 59 -16.30 5.60 -13.58
CA ASP A 59 -16.20 5.51 -15.04
C ASP A 59 -14.74 5.43 -15.51
N GLY A 60 -14.31 4.19 -15.77
CA GLY A 60 -13.47 3.83 -16.91
C GLY A 60 -12.04 4.37 -16.99
N ASP A 61 -11.16 3.91 -16.11
CA ASP A 61 -9.90 3.22 -16.47
C ASP A 61 -9.29 2.68 -15.16
N GLU A 62 -9.95 1.67 -14.60
CA GLU A 62 -9.51 1.06 -13.35
C GLU A 62 -8.40 0.06 -13.63
N LEU A 63 -7.38 0.06 -12.77
CA LEU A 63 -6.43 -1.05 -12.63
C LEU A 63 -7.18 -2.37 -12.85
N SER A 64 -6.73 -3.17 -13.81
CA SER A 64 -7.37 -4.46 -14.05
C SER A 64 -7.40 -5.28 -12.73
N ALA A 65 -8.38 -6.17 -12.57
CA ALA A 65 -8.47 -6.99 -11.36
C ALA A 65 -7.15 -7.78 -11.10
N GLU A 66 -6.48 -8.20 -12.17
CA GLU A 66 -5.15 -8.80 -12.10
C GLU A 66 -4.10 -7.81 -11.59
N THR A 67 -4.05 -6.60 -12.16
CA THR A 67 -3.14 -5.52 -11.72
C THR A 67 -3.36 -5.19 -10.24
N ARG A 68 -4.62 -5.05 -9.80
CA ARG A 68 -4.98 -4.78 -8.41
C ARG A 68 -4.49 -5.90 -7.47
N THR A 69 -4.69 -7.15 -7.85
CA THR A 69 -4.20 -8.31 -7.09
C THR A 69 -2.67 -8.28 -6.96
N ARG A 70 -1.96 -7.95 -8.05
CA ARG A 70 -0.49 -7.83 -8.04
C ARG A 70 0.00 -6.71 -7.12
N VAL A 71 -0.67 -5.56 -7.13
CA VAL A 71 -0.38 -4.44 -6.21
C VAL A 71 -0.56 -4.86 -4.77
N VAL A 72 -1.71 -5.46 -4.43
CA VAL A 72 -1.98 -5.92 -3.06
C VAL A 72 -0.92 -6.90 -2.59
N ARG A 73 -0.57 -7.91 -3.38
CA ARG A 73 0.48 -8.88 -3.01
C ARG A 73 1.84 -8.24 -2.82
N ALA A 74 2.25 -7.34 -3.70
CA ALA A 74 3.53 -6.65 -3.56
C ALA A 74 3.58 -5.76 -2.30
N LEU A 75 2.46 -5.14 -1.93
CA LEU A 75 2.34 -4.37 -0.68
C LEU A 75 2.33 -5.28 0.56
N LEU A 76 1.70 -6.46 0.48
CA LEU A 76 1.74 -7.46 1.55
C LEU A 76 3.18 -7.89 1.84
N ASP A 77 4.00 -8.10 0.81
CA ASP A 77 5.42 -8.42 0.97
C ASP A 77 6.25 -7.28 1.62
N ARG A 78 5.67 -6.08 1.83
CA ARG A 78 6.31 -4.95 2.52
C ARG A 78 5.88 -4.80 3.97
N LEU A 79 4.96 -5.63 4.46
CA LEU A 79 4.60 -5.64 5.89
C LEU A 79 5.76 -6.05 6.79
N ASP A 80 6.73 -6.81 6.26
CA ASP A 80 7.94 -7.25 6.97
C ASP A 80 9.21 -6.46 6.58
N ASP A 81 9.06 -5.29 5.93
CA ASP A 81 10.21 -4.48 5.53
C ASP A 81 11.04 -4.06 6.76
N GLU A 82 12.36 -4.08 6.63
CA GLU A 82 13.28 -3.66 7.70
C GLU A 82 13.03 -2.21 8.15
N ASN A 83 12.56 -1.36 7.22
CA ASN A 83 12.28 0.03 7.48
C ASN A 83 10.83 0.25 7.94
N ALA A 84 10.68 0.78 9.16
CA ALA A 84 9.37 1.02 9.76
C ALA A 84 8.51 2.05 9.02
N ALA A 85 9.11 2.97 8.24
CA ALA A 85 8.33 3.87 7.38
C ALA A 85 7.71 3.09 6.21
N VAL A 86 8.48 2.20 5.57
CA VAL A 86 7.98 1.34 4.49
C VAL A 86 6.83 0.45 4.98
N ARG A 87 6.97 -0.20 6.15
CA ARG A 87 5.90 -1.01 6.74
C ARG A 87 4.60 -0.22 6.92
N ARG A 88 4.70 0.97 7.54
CA ARG A 88 3.51 1.81 7.80
C ARG A 88 2.85 2.29 6.51
N THR A 89 3.63 2.77 5.54
CA THR A 89 3.09 3.22 4.25
C THR A 89 2.48 2.05 3.47
N ALA A 90 3.04 0.85 3.55
CA ALA A 90 2.44 -0.35 2.96
C ALA A 90 1.08 -0.68 3.58
N MET A 91 0.93 -0.58 4.90
CA MET A 91 -0.37 -0.77 5.58
C MET A 91 -1.40 0.28 5.13
N GLU A 92 -1.01 1.55 5.07
CA GLU A 92 -1.88 2.62 4.58
C GLU A 92 -2.32 2.39 3.13
N ALA A 93 -1.39 1.95 2.26
CA ALA A 93 -1.68 1.61 0.88
C ALA A 93 -2.67 0.44 0.81
N LEU A 94 -2.45 -0.63 1.57
CA LEU A 94 -3.37 -1.79 1.64
C LEU A 94 -4.78 -1.38 2.10
N GLY A 95 -4.88 -0.48 3.09
CA GLY A 95 -6.14 0.11 3.53
C GLY A 95 -6.86 0.87 2.42
N SER A 96 -6.09 1.63 1.63
CA SER A 96 -6.61 2.41 0.49
C SER A 96 -6.98 1.55 -0.72
N GLN A 97 -6.34 0.39 -0.89
CA GLN A 97 -6.74 -0.61 -1.88
C GLN A 97 -8.03 -1.36 -1.48
N ALA A 98 -8.39 -1.34 -0.19
CA ALA A 98 -9.59 -1.97 0.37
C ALA A 98 -9.78 -3.45 -0.05
N HIS A 99 -8.69 -4.17 -0.28
CA HIS A 99 -8.76 -5.53 -0.83
C HIS A 99 -8.92 -6.59 0.28
N PRO A 100 -9.88 -7.53 0.18
CA PRO A 100 -10.14 -8.52 1.23
C PRO A 100 -8.97 -9.45 1.56
N GLU A 101 -8.01 -9.65 0.65
CA GLU A 101 -6.79 -10.43 0.89
C GLU A 101 -5.88 -9.79 1.95
N SER A 102 -6.00 -8.48 2.16
CA SER A 102 -5.17 -7.72 3.10
C SER A 102 -5.53 -7.94 4.57
N VAL A 103 -6.73 -8.44 4.86
CA VAL A 103 -7.28 -8.47 6.23
C VAL A 103 -6.45 -9.34 7.17
N MET A 104 -6.24 -10.61 6.83
CA MET A 104 -5.52 -11.53 7.73
C MET A 104 -4.04 -11.13 7.93
N PRO A 105 -3.29 -10.71 6.90
CA PRO A 105 -1.95 -10.18 7.08
C PRO A 105 -1.89 -8.92 7.96
N LEU A 106 -2.83 -7.98 7.80
CA LEU A 106 -2.89 -6.79 8.65
C LEU A 106 -3.21 -7.13 10.11
N CYS A 107 -4.07 -8.13 10.35
CA CYS A 107 -4.30 -8.64 11.71
C CYS A 107 -3.02 -9.23 12.32
N ALA A 108 -2.25 -10.03 11.56
CA ALA A 108 -0.98 -10.55 12.04
C ALA A 108 0.03 -9.43 12.35
N ALA A 109 0.14 -8.44 11.46
CA ALA A 109 1.04 -7.31 11.66
C ALA A 109 0.68 -6.45 12.89
N TYR A 110 -0.60 -6.40 13.28
CA TYR A 110 -1.03 -5.79 14.54
C TYR A 110 -0.50 -6.56 15.77
N ASP A 111 -0.48 -7.89 15.70
CA ASP A 111 0.00 -8.73 16.80
C ASP A 111 1.54 -8.69 16.92
N ASP A 112 2.25 -8.60 15.78
CA ASP A 112 3.71 -8.77 15.70
C ASP A 112 4.53 -7.51 15.99
N ASP A 113 4.05 -6.31 15.65
CA ASP A 113 4.80 -5.05 15.81
C ASP A 113 3.96 -3.93 16.44
N GLU A 114 4.28 -3.58 17.69
CA GLU A 114 3.59 -2.52 18.45
C GLU A 114 3.65 -1.16 17.75
N ALA A 115 4.75 -0.84 17.06
CA ALA A 115 4.91 0.44 16.37
C ALA A 115 4.01 0.54 15.13
N CYS A 116 3.59 -0.61 14.58
CA CYS A 116 2.73 -0.70 13.41
C CYS A 116 1.25 -0.86 13.77
N ARG A 117 0.89 -1.17 15.02
CA ARG A 117 -0.51 -1.32 15.47
C ARG A 117 -1.45 -0.21 15.02
N PRO A 118 -1.12 1.10 15.15
CA PRO A 118 -2.03 2.16 14.73
C PRO A 118 -2.31 2.13 13.23
N ALA A 119 -1.28 1.86 12.42
CA ALA A 119 -1.41 1.77 10.97
C ALA A 119 -2.18 0.53 10.53
N ALA A 120 -1.97 -0.60 11.20
CA ALA A 120 -2.73 -1.83 10.96
C ALA A 120 -4.22 -1.65 11.27
N VAL A 121 -4.56 -1.06 12.41
CA VAL A 121 -5.97 -0.81 12.80
C VAL A 121 -6.64 0.19 11.86
N ASP A 122 -5.96 1.27 11.47
CA ASP A 122 -6.49 2.22 10.47
C ASP A 122 -6.80 1.52 9.15
N ALA A 123 -5.84 0.75 8.62
CA ALA A 123 -6.01 0.02 7.38
C ALA A 123 -7.17 -0.98 7.44
N LEU A 124 -7.26 -1.76 8.53
CA LEU A 124 -8.36 -2.69 8.77
C LEU A 124 -9.72 -1.98 8.81
N GLY A 125 -9.79 -0.82 9.46
CA GLY A 125 -10.99 0.02 9.51
C GLY A 125 -11.42 0.53 8.13
N ARG A 126 -10.45 0.95 7.29
CA ARG A 126 -10.70 1.40 5.91
C ARG A 126 -11.16 0.27 4.99
N ILE A 127 -10.65 -0.95 5.19
CA ILE A 127 -11.12 -2.14 4.45
C ILE A 127 -12.56 -2.50 4.86
N GLY A 128 -12.90 -2.38 6.15
CA GLY A 128 -14.27 -2.58 6.65
C GLY A 128 -14.77 -4.03 6.59
N ASP A 129 -13.87 -5.00 6.44
CA ASP A 129 -14.24 -6.42 6.40
C ASP A 129 -14.54 -6.95 7.82
N PRO A 130 -15.68 -7.63 8.04
CA PRO A 130 -16.06 -8.15 9.35
C PRO A 130 -15.04 -9.09 10.00
N ARG A 131 -14.17 -9.73 9.22
CA ARG A 131 -13.10 -10.60 9.75
C ARG A 131 -12.09 -9.82 10.62
N ALA A 132 -12.00 -8.49 10.47
CA ALA A 132 -11.13 -7.63 11.26
C ALA A 132 -11.71 -7.24 12.63
N ILE A 133 -13.02 -7.48 12.87
CA ILE A 133 -13.71 -7.04 14.10
C ILE A 133 -12.99 -7.48 15.38
N PRO A 134 -12.54 -8.74 15.53
CA PRO A 134 -11.85 -9.15 16.77
C PRO A 134 -10.59 -8.33 17.05
N THR A 135 -9.78 -8.08 16.03
CA THR A 135 -8.54 -7.29 16.14
C THR A 135 -8.84 -5.83 16.47
N VAL A 136 -9.82 -5.21 15.80
CA VAL A 136 -10.21 -3.82 16.06
C VAL A 136 -10.80 -3.66 17.46
N VAL A 137 -11.62 -4.61 17.93
CA VAL A 137 -12.16 -4.60 19.30
C VAL A 137 -11.04 -4.73 20.33
N ALA A 138 -10.08 -5.63 20.11
CA ALA A 138 -8.93 -5.80 21.00
C ALA A 138 -8.05 -4.53 21.10
N ALA A 139 -8.08 -3.65 20.10
CA ALA A 139 -7.36 -2.37 20.13
C ALA A 139 -8.07 -1.25 20.94
N LEU A 140 -9.32 -1.48 21.38
CA LEU A 140 -10.10 -0.53 22.17
C LEU A 140 -10.02 -0.76 23.68
N ASP A 141 -9.53 -1.92 24.11
CA ASP A 141 -9.35 -2.33 25.52
C ASP A 141 -7.99 -1.88 26.09
#